data_AF-A0A4S5BRE6-F1
#
_entry.id   AF-A0A4S5BRE6-F1
#
_cell.length_a   1.000
_cell.length_b   1.000
_cell.length_c   1.000
_cell.angle_alpha   90.00
_cell.angle_beta   90.00
_cell.angle_gamma   90.00
#
_symmetry.space_group_name_H-M   'P 1'
#
loop_
_entity.id
_entity.type
_entity.pdbx_description
1 polymer ?
#
loop_
_entity_poly.entity_id
_entity_poly.type
_entity_poly.pdbx_seq_one_letter_code
_entity_poly.pdbx_strand_id
1 'polypeptide(L)'
;MKYFLVLVGESVECRGCGYDVPVGAVEVGEEVYSSVVEGSEYRNGVIYSPPPRPSIHHTLKAGAWVLNESAAWAEVRAIRDAKLANSDWVVTAAVERGAPLAPMWSEYRQALRDITEQPDLEKIVWPEPPHT
;
A
#
# COMPACT_ATOMS: atom_id res chain seq x y z
N MET A 1 -9.53 -1.36 -33.86
CA MET A 1 -8.22 -0.74 -33.52
C MET A 1 -7.41 -1.77 -32.76
N LYS A 2 -6.08 -1.85 -32.95
CA LYS A 2 -5.23 -2.79 -32.19
C LYS A 2 -4.58 -2.05 -31.03
N TYR A 3 -4.59 -2.62 -29.84
CA TYR A 3 -4.05 -2.01 -28.61
C TYR A 3 -2.95 -2.90 -28.04
N PHE A 4 -1.88 -2.31 -27.51
CA PHE A 4 -0.72 -3.02 -26.97
C PHE A 4 -0.38 -2.51 -25.56
N LEU A 5 -0.15 -3.44 -24.61
CA LEU A 5 0.20 -3.16 -23.21
C LEU A 5 1.61 -3.67 -22.89
N VAL A 6 2.40 -2.90 -22.12
CA VAL A 6 3.73 -3.37 -21.65
C VAL A 6 4.02 -3.06 -20.20
N LEU A 7 4.66 -4.02 -19.52
CA LEU A 7 5.36 -3.85 -18.25
C LEU A 7 6.86 -3.66 -18.56
N VAL A 8 7.28 -2.40 -18.68
CA VAL A 8 8.67 -1.86 -18.65
C VAL A 8 9.83 -2.75 -19.17
N GLY A 9 10.46 -2.35 -20.29
CA GLY A 9 11.66 -2.99 -20.88
C GLY A 9 12.24 -2.20 -22.09
N GLU A 10 13.29 -2.72 -22.77
CA GLU A 10 13.81 -2.18 -24.03
C GLU A 10 12.71 -2.07 -25.10
N SER A 11 12.85 -1.17 -26.10
CA SER A 11 11.84 -0.97 -27.14
C SER A 11 12.25 -1.49 -28.51
N VAL A 12 11.29 -2.08 -29.23
CA VAL A 12 11.42 -2.51 -30.62
C VAL A 12 10.61 -1.58 -31.51
N GLU A 13 11.22 -1.04 -32.55
CA GLU A 13 10.54 -0.22 -33.54
C GLU A 13 9.44 -1.04 -34.24
N CYS A 14 8.17 -0.63 -34.10
CA CYS A 14 7.06 -1.31 -34.77
C CYS A 14 6.96 -0.86 -36.23
N ARG A 15 7.46 -1.73 -37.10
CA ARG A 15 7.48 -1.51 -38.54
C ARG A 15 6.04 -1.53 -39.10
N GLY A 16 5.46 -0.35 -39.29
CA GLY A 16 4.12 -0.14 -39.86
C GLY A 16 3.15 0.68 -38.98
N CYS A 17 3.47 0.90 -37.70
CA CYS A 17 2.65 1.74 -36.82
C CYS A 17 3.29 3.09 -36.46
N GLY A 18 4.60 3.26 -36.74
CA GLY A 18 5.29 4.56 -36.68
C GLY A 18 5.77 4.97 -35.29
N TYR A 19 5.92 4.01 -34.36
CA TYR A 19 6.42 4.25 -33.01
C TYR A 19 7.13 3.02 -32.43
N ASP A 20 7.89 3.25 -31.36
CA ASP A 20 8.62 2.21 -30.63
C ASP A 20 7.71 1.46 -29.65
N VAL A 21 7.63 0.14 -29.78
CA VAL A 21 6.85 -0.77 -28.93
C VAL A 21 7.77 -1.47 -27.94
N PRO A 22 7.55 -1.35 -26.62
CA PRO A 22 8.41 -2.04 -25.65
C PRO A 22 8.36 -3.57 -25.82
N VAL A 23 9.51 -4.24 -25.70
CA VAL A 23 9.68 -5.70 -25.77
C VAL A 23 8.75 -6.36 -24.75
N GLY A 24 7.95 -7.34 -25.17
CA GLY A 24 6.97 -8.03 -24.31
C GLY A 24 5.55 -7.46 -24.38
N ALA A 25 5.27 -6.57 -25.33
CA ALA A 25 3.92 -6.05 -25.54
C ALA A 25 2.92 -7.13 -25.94
N VAL A 26 1.77 -7.18 -25.27
CA VAL A 26 0.65 -8.08 -25.60
C VAL A 26 -0.44 -7.31 -26.32
N GLU A 27 -0.91 -7.84 -27.46
CA GLU A 27 -2.09 -7.31 -28.16
C GLU A 27 -3.34 -7.61 -27.32
N VAL A 28 -4.12 -6.58 -27.00
CA VAL A 28 -5.36 -6.71 -26.21
C VAL A 28 -6.57 -6.15 -26.97
N GLY A 29 -7.73 -6.76 -26.70
CA GLY A 29 -9.03 -6.32 -27.22
C GLY A 29 -9.59 -5.10 -26.47
N GLU A 30 -10.65 -4.49 -27.02
CA GLU A 30 -11.26 -3.24 -26.57
C GLU A 30 -11.82 -3.28 -25.11
N GLU A 31 -12.21 -4.45 -24.63
CA GLU A 31 -12.74 -4.65 -23.27
C GLU A 31 -11.63 -4.70 -22.21
N VAL A 32 -10.48 -5.27 -22.56
CA VAL A 32 -9.27 -5.23 -21.72
C VAL A 32 -8.65 -3.84 -21.79
N TYR A 33 -8.81 -3.13 -22.92
CA TYR A 33 -8.45 -1.73 -23.03
C TYR A 33 -9.21 -0.89 -22.00
N SER A 34 -10.55 -0.90 -21.99
CA SER A 34 -11.36 -0.02 -21.13
C SER A 34 -11.15 -0.23 -19.62
N SER A 35 -10.77 -1.43 -19.18
CA SER A 35 -10.49 -1.77 -17.78
C SER A 35 -9.08 -1.37 -17.31
N VAL A 36 -8.14 -1.13 -18.23
CA VAL A 36 -6.75 -0.77 -17.91
C VAL A 36 -6.50 0.75 -18.02
N VAL A 37 -7.40 1.51 -18.66
CA VAL A 37 -7.20 2.97 -18.90
C VAL A 37 -7.48 3.86 -17.69
N GLU A 38 -7.87 3.33 -16.53
CA GLU A 38 -8.06 4.16 -15.34
C GLU A 38 -6.70 4.61 -14.79
N GLY A 39 -6.19 5.73 -15.32
CA GLY A 39 -4.91 6.34 -14.95
C GLY A 39 -3.73 6.06 -15.89
N SER A 40 -3.91 5.35 -17.01
CA SER A 40 -2.81 5.08 -17.96
C SER A 40 -2.46 6.29 -18.83
N GLU A 41 -1.17 6.51 -19.10
CA GLU A 41 -0.73 7.48 -20.12
C GLU A 41 -0.77 6.83 -21.52
N TYR A 42 -1.44 7.49 -22.46
CA TYR A 42 -1.38 7.15 -23.87
C TYR A 42 -0.28 7.98 -24.55
N ARG A 43 0.77 7.33 -25.03
CA ARG A 43 1.80 7.98 -25.85
C ARG A 43 2.05 7.15 -27.09
N ASN A 44 1.88 7.79 -28.25
CA ASN A 44 2.20 7.20 -29.55
C ASN A 44 1.65 5.77 -29.73
N GLY A 45 0.39 5.48 -29.39
CA GLY A 45 -0.17 4.13 -29.60
C GLY A 45 0.22 3.06 -28.58
N VAL A 46 1.07 3.39 -27.61
CA VAL A 46 1.43 2.53 -26.47
C VAL A 46 0.69 2.99 -25.22
N ILE A 47 0.09 2.03 -24.51
CA ILE A 47 -0.52 2.26 -23.20
C ILE A 47 0.50 1.91 -22.13
N TYR A 48 0.94 2.93 -21.39
CA TYR A 48 1.75 2.73 -20.19
C TYR A 48 0.80 2.47 -19.03
N SER A 49 0.55 1.20 -18.75
CA SER A 49 -0.12 0.82 -17.52
C SER A 49 0.90 0.89 -16.37
N PRO A 50 0.64 1.66 -15.30
CA PRO A 50 1.50 1.63 -14.13
C PRO A 50 1.50 0.21 -13.54
N PRO A 51 2.56 -0.17 -12.79
CA PRO A 51 2.55 -1.43 -12.06
C PRO A 51 1.31 -1.55 -11.16
N PRO A 52 0.93 -2.74 -10.67
CA PRO A 52 -0.19 -2.86 -9.74
C PRO A 52 -0.01 -1.93 -8.54
N ARG A 53 -1.09 -1.28 -8.11
CA ARG A 53 -1.08 -0.33 -7.00
C ARG A 53 -0.59 -1.02 -5.72
N PRO A 54 0.51 -0.56 -5.08
CA PRO A 54 1.06 -1.24 -3.90
C PRO A 54 0.11 -1.17 -2.69
N SER A 55 -0.53 -0.02 -2.45
CA SER A 55 -1.51 0.16 -1.39
C SER A 55 -2.50 1.30 -1.67
N ILE A 56 -3.58 1.37 -0.88
CA ILE A 56 -4.56 2.46 -0.94
C ILE A 56 -3.97 3.85 -0.64
N HIS A 57 -2.78 3.93 -0.05
CA HIS A 57 -2.08 5.20 0.21
C HIS A 57 -1.17 5.63 -0.92
N HIS A 58 -1.02 4.80 -1.97
CA HIS A 58 -0.28 5.20 -3.15
C HIS A 58 -1.17 5.98 -4.11
N THR A 59 -0.67 7.12 -4.58
CA THR A 59 -1.31 7.94 -5.61
C THR A 59 -0.44 7.93 -6.85
N LEU A 60 -1.04 7.74 -8.01
CA LEU A 60 -0.33 7.77 -9.28
C LEU A 60 0.08 9.21 -9.62
N LYS A 61 1.39 9.43 -9.80
CA LYS A 61 1.94 10.73 -10.23
C LYS A 61 3.00 10.48 -11.31
N ALA A 62 2.83 11.11 -12.48
CA ALA A 62 3.76 11.00 -13.61
C ALA A 62 4.14 9.53 -13.96
N GLY A 63 3.14 8.64 -13.98
CA GLY A 63 3.33 7.22 -14.30
C GLY A 63 3.94 6.35 -13.19
N ALA A 64 4.23 6.91 -12.01
CA ALA A 64 4.77 6.17 -10.87
C ALA A 64 3.86 6.25 -9.63
N TRP A 65 3.82 5.18 -8.84
CA TRP A 65 3.14 5.19 -7.55
C TRP A 65 3.97 5.97 -6.54
N VAL A 66 3.36 7.00 -5.96
CA VAL A 66 3.95 7.81 -4.89
C VAL A 66 3.15 7.61 -3.61
N LEU A 67 3.82 7.18 -2.55
CA LEU A 67 3.21 7.01 -1.24
C LEU A 67 2.75 8.36 -0.67
N ASN A 68 1.49 8.43 -0.25
CA ASN A 68 0.99 9.50 0.60
C ASN A 68 1.27 9.14 2.06
N GLU A 69 2.46 9.52 2.55
CA GLU A 69 2.89 9.22 3.91
C GLU A 69 1.93 9.73 4.98
N SER A 70 1.29 10.89 4.74
CA SER A 70 0.36 11.47 5.71
C SER A 70 -0.89 10.62 5.90
N ALA A 71 -1.43 10.05 4.80
CA ALA A 71 -2.57 9.16 4.83
C ALA A 71 -2.19 7.78 5.41
N ALA A 72 -1.02 7.26 5.04
CA ALA A 72 -0.51 6.01 5.59
C ALA A 72 -0.31 6.10 7.11
N TRP A 73 0.34 7.16 7.61
CA TRP A 73 0.49 7.38 9.05
C TRP A 73 -0.84 7.59 9.77
N ALA A 74 -1.83 8.21 9.13
CA ALA A 74 -3.15 8.37 9.71
C ALA A 74 -3.84 7.02 9.94
N GLU A 75 -3.76 6.10 8.98
CA GLU A 75 -4.27 4.73 9.15
C GLU A 75 -3.52 3.98 10.26
N VAL A 76 -2.18 4.04 10.27
CA VAL A 76 -1.37 3.39 11.31
C VAL A 76 -1.76 3.90 12.71
N ARG A 77 -1.94 5.21 12.88
CA ARG A 77 -2.40 5.78 14.17
C ARG A 77 -3.80 5.31 14.53
N ALA A 78 -4.72 5.23 13.57
CA ALA A 78 -6.07 4.72 13.83
C ALA A 78 -6.06 3.25 14.29
N ILE A 79 -5.24 2.40 13.65
CA ILE A 79 -5.08 0.99 14.05
C ILE A 79 -4.46 0.89 15.45
N ARG A 80 -3.44 1.70 15.74
CA ARG A 80 -2.83 1.77 17.08
C ARG A 80 -3.87 2.13 18.13
N ASP A 81 -4.64 3.19 17.88
CA ASP A 81 -5.63 3.69 18.84
C ASP A 81 -6.73 2.65 19.09
N ALA A 82 -7.18 1.93 18.04
CA ALA A 82 -8.10 0.82 18.17
C ALA A 82 -7.52 -0.36 19.01
N LYS A 83 -6.25 -0.72 18.80
CA LYS A 83 -5.57 -1.78 19.58
C LYS A 83 -5.35 -1.38 21.04
N LEU A 84 -5.06 -0.10 21.31
CA LEU A 84 -4.99 0.44 22.67
C LEU A 84 -6.37 0.39 23.33
N ALA A 85 -7.42 0.88 22.67
CA ALA A 85 -8.79 0.83 23.18
C ALA A 85 -9.24 -0.61 23.50
N ASN A 86 -8.94 -1.56 22.61
CA ASN A 86 -9.25 -2.98 22.82
C ASN A 86 -8.51 -3.62 24.02
N SER A 87 -7.45 -2.99 24.52
CA SER A 87 -6.70 -3.45 25.70
C SER A 87 -6.90 -2.57 26.94
N ASP A 88 -7.79 -1.57 26.88
CA ASP A 88 -8.05 -0.67 28.02
C ASP A 88 -8.70 -1.41 29.19
N TRP A 89 -9.49 -2.45 28.93
CA TRP A 89 -10.11 -3.28 29.98
C TRP A 89 -9.07 -3.85 30.97
N VAL A 90 -7.85 -4.14 30.51
CA VAL A 90 -6.78 -4.69 31.36
C VAL A 90 -6.29 -3.65 32.36
N VAL A 91 -6.17 -2.40 31.90
CA VAL A 91 -5.77 -1.27 32.73
C VAL A 91 -6.85 -1.00 33.78
N THR A 92 -8.12 -0.93 33.35
CA THR A 92 -9.26 -0.78 34.26
C THR A 92 -9.29 -1.89 35.31
N ALA A 93 -9.16 -3.15 34.88
CA ALA A 93 -9.18 -4.29 35.80
C ALA A 93 -8.01 -4.29 36.80
N ALA A 94 -6.82 -3.81 36.40
CA ALA A 94 -5.69 -3.67 37.31
C ALA A 94 -5.94 -2.59 38.38
N VAL A 95 -6.45 -1.43 37.96
CA VAL A 95 -6.80 -0.31 38.85
C VAL A 95 -7.90 -0.71 39.84
N GLU A 96 -8.97 -1.35 39.38
CA GLU A 96 -10.07 -1.80 40.23
C GLU A 96 -9.64 -2.82 41.29
N ARG A 97 -8.67 -3.68 40.95
CA ARG A 97 -8.09 -4.66 41.88
C ARG A 97 -7.04 -4.06 42.82
N GLY A 98 -6.62 -2.81 42.60
CA GLY A 98 -5.48 -2.22 43.30
C GLY A 98 -4.17 -2.95 43.04
N ALA A 99 -4.04 -3.61 41.89
CA ALA A 99 -2.89 -4.43 41.51
C ALA A 99 -2.09 -3.75 40.38
N PRO A 100 -0.78 -4.01 40.29
CA PRO A 100 0.01 -3.53 39.15
C PRO A 100 -0.48 -4.19 37.84
N LEU A 101 -0.37 -3.44 36.73
CA LEU A 101 -0.60 -3.98 35.40
C LEU A 101 0.41 -5.10 35.12
N ALA A 102 -0.06 -6.23 34.60
CA ALA A 102 0.82 -7.34 34.24
C ALA A 102 1.89 -6.88 33.23
N PRO A 103 3.18 -7.25 33.42
CA PRO A 103 4.28 -6.76 32.58
C PRO A 103 4.04 -6.95 31.08
N MET A 104 3.57 -8.13 30.67
CA MET A 104 3.24 -8.44 29.27
C MET A 104 2.26 -7.43 28.63
N TRP A 105 1.29 -6.94 29.40
CA TRP A 105 0.30 -5.97 28.92
C TRP A 105 0.86 -4.55 28.90
N SER A 106 1.73 -4.23 29.85
CA SER A 106 2.46 -2.96 29.85
C SER A 106 3.38 -2.87 28.64
N GLU A 107 4.16 -3.92 28.37
CA GLU A 107 5.08 -4.04 27.24
C GLU A 107 4.33 -4.00 25.91
N TYR A 108 3.24 -4.77 25.76
CA TYR A 108 2.39 -4.73 24.56
C TYR A 108 1.86 -3.33 24.28
N ARG A 109 1.30 -2.65 25.30
CA ARG A 109 0.75 -1.30 25.12
C ARG A 109 1.84 -0.26 24.87
N GLN A 110 3.05 -0.46 25.38
CA GLN A 110 4.19 0.40 25.06
C GLN A 110 4.62 0.20 23.61
N ALA A 111 4.79 -1.05 23.17
CA ALA A 111 5.12 -1.37 21.78
C ALA A 111 4.09 -0.82 20.77
N LEU A 112 2.81 -0.77 21.13
CA LEU A 112 1.80 -0.09 20.31
C LEU A 112 2.03 1.42 20.21
N ARG A 113 2.46 2.09 21.28
CA ARG A 113 2.76 3.54 21.24
C ARG A 113 3.99 3.84 20.39
N ASP A 114 4.96 2.94 20.44
CA ASP A 114 6.23 3.06 19.74
C ASP A 114 6.10 2.71 18.23
N ILE A 115 4.90 2.32 17.75
CA ILE A 115 4.66 1.99 16.33
C ILE A 115 5.05 3.16 15.40
N THR A 116 4.91 4.40 15.87
CA THR A 116 5.24 5.60 15.08
C THR A 116 6.74 5.90 15.01
N GLU A 117 7.55 5.15 15.73
CA GLU A 117 9.02 5.24 15.68
C GLU A 117 9.63 4.28 14.64
N GLN A 118 8.81 3.38 14.08
CA GLN A 118 9.28 2.50 13.01
C GLN A 118 9.58 3.30 11.73
N PRO A 119 10.69 3.01 11.04
CA PRO A 119 11.14 3.81 9.90
C PRO A 119 10.40 3.49 8.59
N ASP A 120 9.77 2.31 8.49
CA ASP A 120 9.18 1.80 7.24
C ASP A 120 7.65 1.69 7.37
N LEU A 121 6.94 2.65 6.74
CA LEU A 121 5.49 2.70 6.66
C LEU A 121 4.86 1.54 5.88
N GLU A 122 5.62 0.93 4.96
CA GLU A 122 5.13 -0.16 4.12
C GLU A 122 5.29 -1.51 4.80
N LYS A 123 6.05 -1.57 5.90
CA LYS A 123 6.37 -2.79 6.66
C LYS A 123 6.21 -2.60 8.17
N ILE A 124 5.13 -1.96 8.59
CA ILE A 124 4.81 -1.81 10.01
C ILE A 124 4.63 -3.19 10.67
N VAL A 125 5.44 -3.44 11.68
CA VAL A 125 5.35 -4.66 12.50
C VAL A 125 4.48 -4.37 13.72
N TRP A 126 3.39 -5.10 13.87
CA TRP A 126 2.47 -4.96 15.00
C TRP A 126 2.83 -5.97 16.11
N PRO A 127 2.85 -5.57 17.39
CA PRO A 127 3.00 -6.53 18.48
C PRO A 127 1.74 -7.40 18.57
N GLU A 128 1.93 -8.66 18.99
CA GLU A 128 0.83 -9.58 19.23
C GLU A 128 0.25 -9.34 20.64
N PRO A 129 -1.09 -9.35 20.80
CA PRO A 129 -1.70 -9.21 22.11
C PRO A 129 -1.31 -10.42 22.99
N PRO A 130 -0.99 -10.20 24.28
CA PRO A 130 -0.70 -11.30 25.19
C PRO A 130 -1.89 -12.26 25.28
N HIS A 131 -1.59 -13.55 25.35
CA HIS A 131 -2.59 -14.55 25.73
C HIS A 131 -2.84 -14.47 27.24
N THR A 132 -4.10 -14.63 27.63
CA THR A 132 -4.53 -14.75 29.03
C THR A 132 -4.00 -16.01 29.69
#